data_AF-A0AAV2MWN3-F1
#
_entry.id   AF-A0AAV2MWN3-F1
#
_cell.length_a   1.000
_cell.length_b   1.000
_cell.length_c   1.000
_cell.angle_alpha   90.00
_cell.angle_beta   90.00
_cell.angle_gamma   90.00
#
_symmetry.space_group_name_H-M   'P 1'
#
loop_
_entity.id
_entity.type
_entity.pdbx_description
1 polymer ?
#
loop_
_entity_poly.entity_id
_entity_poly.type
_entity_poly.pdbx_seq_one_letter_code
_entity_poly.pdbx_strand_id
1 'polypeptide(L)'
;MNKFTVVALKEILSARGLSSSGSKAELISRMMEADPSGAWMNIDQSSENIDTENSEQAGTSNAQLTTNLQQREIDLYKKEKELAERELALARLEIEVMQMRLQTEQVGGSGERQAFNA
;
A
#
# COMPACT_ATOMS: atom_id res chain seq x y z
N MET A 1 2.61 12.79 -14.86
CA MET A 1 3.54 12.74 -13.70
C MET A 1 4.53 13.89 -13.83
N ASN A 2 4.30 15.02 -13.17
CA ASN A 2 5.29 16.08 -12.91
C ASN A 2 4.66 17.12 -11.96
N LYS A 3 4.23 16.69 -10.77
CA LYS A 3 3.57 17.57 -9.79
C LYS A 3 4.50 18.66 -9.21
N PHE A 4 5.82 18.52 -9.36
CA PHE A 4 6.81 19.51 -8.91
C PHE A 4 7.82 19.85 -10.01
N THR A 5 8.10 21.15 -10.16
CA THR A 5 9.18 21.66 -11.00
C THR A 5 10.51 21.54 -10.27
N VAL A 6 11.62 21.53 -11.02
CA VAL A 6 12.97 21.53 -10.42
C VAL A 6 13.17 22.74 -9.53
N VAL A 7 12.56 23.88 -9.87
CA VAL A 7 12.59 25.12 -9.08
C VAL A 7 11.96 24.90 -7.71
N ALA A 8 10.73 24.38 -7.65
CA ALA A 8 10.04 24.10 -6.39
C ALA A 8 10.83 23.11 -5.50
N LEU A 9 11.43 22.08 -6.10
CA LEU A 9 12.27 21.13 -5.37
C LEU A 9 13.50 21.82 -4.75
N LYS A 10 14.14 22.74 -5.49
CA LYS A 10 15.29 23.50 -5.01
C LYS A 10 14.92 24.45 -3.88
N GLU A 11 13.76 25.09 -3.96
CA GLU A 11 13.26 25.99 -2.91
C GLU A 11 13.01 25.25 -1.61
N ILE A 12 12.33 24.10 -1.66
CA ILE A 12 12.05 23.29 -0.47
C ILE A 12 13.36 22.76 0.13
N LEU A 13 14.31 22.30 -0.70
CA LEU A 13 15.63 21.88 -0.22
C LEU A 13 16.40 23.06 0.41
N SER A 14 16.38 24.24 -0.22
CA SER A 14 17.03 25.44 0.30
C SER A 14 16.43 25.91 1.62
N ALA A 15 15.10 25.91 1.75
CA ALA A 15 14.39 26.26 2.98
C ALA A 15 14.74 25.31 4.14
N ARG A 16 15.08 24.07 3.81
CA ARG A 16 15.52 23.03 4.76
C ARG A 16 17.04 23.00 4.97
N GLY A 17 17.79 23.92 4.35
CA GLY A 17 19.26 23.96 4.43
C GLY A 17 19.95 22.79 3.73
N LEU A 18 19.25 22.08 2.83
CA LEU A 18 19.76 20.95 2.07
C LEU A 18 20.30 21.40 0.70
N SER A 19 21.25 20.63 0.17
CA SER A 19 21.81 20.92 -1.15
C SER A 19 20.75 20.89 -2.25
N SER A 20 20.66 21.97 -3.04
CA SER A 20 19.76 22.14 -4.17
C SER A 20 20.42 21.86 -5.53
N SER A 21 21.63 21.28 -5.53
CA SER A 21 22.35 20.89 -6.75
C SER A 21 22.03 19.45 -7.17
N GLY A 22 21.95 19.22 -8.49
CA GLY A 22 21.72 17.90 -9.08
C GLY A 22 20.56 17.87 -10.07
N SER A 23 20.36 16.70 -10.67
CA SER A 23 19.21 16.36 -11.50
C SER A 23 17.92 16.29 -10.68
N LYS A 24 16.77 16.38 -11.36
CA LYS A 24 15.46 16.27 -10.70
C LYS A 24 15.33 15.01 -9.83
N ALA A 25 15.88 13.89 -10.29
CA ALA A 25 15.87 12.62 -9.55
C ALA A 25 16.67 12.73 -8.25
N GLU A 26 17.87 13.31 -8.30
CA GLU A 26 18.72 13.50 -7.12
C GLU A 26 18.10 14.45 -6.09
N LEU A 27 17.43 15.51 -6.55
CA LEU A 27 16.70 16.42 -5.66
C LEU A 27 15.53 15.70 -4.96
N ILE A 28 14.81 14.84 -5.68
CA ILE A 28 13.73 14.02 -5.11
C ILE A 28 14.27 13.01 -4.10
N SER A 29 15.35 12.28 -4.45
CA SER A 29 15.98 11.31 -3.56
C SER A 29 16.43 11.96 -2.26
N ARG A 30 17.09 13.13 -2.34
CA ARG A 30 17.54 13.89 -1.18
C ARG A 30 16.37 14.36 -0.31
N MET A 31 15.26 14.74 -0.93
CA MET A 31 14.07 15.16 -0.20
C MET A 31 13.37 13.99 0.49
N MET A 32 13.31 12.82 -0.16
CA MET A 32 12.76 11.59 0.42
C MET A 32 13.61 11.06 1.57
N GLU A 33 14.93 11.20 1.50
CA GLU A 33 15.85 10.83 2.58
C GLU A 33 15.68 11.74 3.80
N ALA A 34 15.56 13.05 3.58
CA ALA A 34 15.36 14.01 4.65
C ALA A 34 13.95 13.98 5.25
N ASP A 35 12.95 13.58 4.46
CA ASP A 35 11.54 13.55 4.86
C ASP A 35 10.82 12.36 4.21
N PRO A 36 10.97 11.17 4.80
CA PRO A 36 10.35 9.95 4.30
C PRO A 36 8.82 9.94 4.50
N SER A 37 8.29 10.88 5.30
CA SER A 37 6.84 11.03 5.50
C SER A 37 6.13 11.60 4.27
N GLY A 38 6.87 12.25 3.36
CA GLY A 38 6.31 12.90 2.18
C GLY A 38 5.59 14.22 2.49
N ALA A 39 5.75 14.77 3.70
CA ALA A 39 5.12 16.04 4.10
C ALA A 39 5.52 17.21 3.19
N TRP A 40 6.71 17.17 2.59
CA TRP A 40 7.16 18.13 1.58
C TRP A 40 6.28 18.17 0.31
N MET A 41 5.51 17.12 0.01
CA MET A 41 4.58 17.10 -1.12
C MET A 41 3.27 17.85 -0.86
N ASN A 42 3.02 18.26 0.39
CA ASN A 42 1.81 18.96 0.82
C ASN A 42 2.03 20.47 1.03
N ILE A 43 3.21 21.00 0.66
CA ILE A 43 3.47 22.44 0.69
C ILE A 43 2.72 23.07 -0.48
N ASP A 44 1.45 23.34 -0.23
CA ASP A 44 0.57 24.08 -1.12
C ASP A 44 1.06 25.52 -1.26
N GLN A 45 0.83 26.06 -2.44
CA GLN A 45 1.41 27.26 -3.04
C GLN A 45 1.28 28.51 -2.16
N SER A 46 2.21 28.72 -1.25
CA SER A 46 2.26 29.89 -0.35
C SER A 46 3.56 30.67 -0.53
N SER A 47 3.92 30.94 -1.79
CA SER A 47 4.85 32.03 -2.11
C SER A 47 4.47 32.62 -3.46
N GLU A 48 3.84 33.80 -3.41
CA GLU A 48 3.53 34.61 -4.58
C GLU A 48 4.83 35.12 -5.23
N ASN A 49 5.00 34.90 -6.54
CA ASN A 49 4.84 35.95 -7.56
C ASN A 49 5.34 35.49 -8.96
N ILE A 50 4.41 35.59 -9.94
CA ILE A 50 4.55 36.20 -11.29
C ILE A 50 5.53 35.50 -12.25
N ASP A 51 5.14 34.91 -13.38
CA ASP A 51 4.32 35.44 -14.48
C ASP A 51 3.83 34.32 -15.41
N THR A 52 2.86 34.66 -16.27
CA THR A 52 2.42 33.98 -17.51
C THR A 52 1.14 33.14 -17.43
N GLU A 53 0.03 33.84 -17.66
CA GLU A 53 -1.16 33.45 -18.43
C GLU A 53 -1.43 31.94 -18.65
N ASN A 54 -2.46 31.39 -18.01
CA ASN A 54 -3.57 30.72 -18.69
C ASN A 54 -4.69 30.31 -17.70
N SER A 55 -5.84 30.98 -17.84
CA SER A 55 -7.24 30.58 -17.60
C SER A 55 -7.59 29.38 -16.67
N GLU A 56 -8.16 29.72 -15.52
CA GLU A 56 -9.45 29.23 -14.97
C GLU A 56 -9.79 27.72 -15.01
N GLN A 57 -9.23 26.86 -14.15
CA GLN A 57 -9.94 25.63 -13.70
C GLN A 57 -9.29 24.89 -12.49
N ALA A 58 -8.99 25.56 -11.37
CA ALA A 58 -8.22 24.94 -10.27
C ALA A 58 -9.05 24.34 -9.10
N GLY A 59 -10.36 24.62 -9.01
CA GLY A 59 -11.16 24.28 -7.82
C GLY A 59 -11.63 22.81 -7.70
N THR A 60 -11.83 22.10 -8.82
CA THR A 60 -12.44 20.76 -8.83
C THR A 60 -11.43 19.62 -8.70
N SER A 61 -10.20 19.85 -9.16
CA SER A 61 -9.15 18.85 -9.31
C SER A 61 -8.66 18.26 -7.97
N ASN A 62 -8.66 19.07 -6.90
CA ASN A 62 -8.13 18.64 -5.60
C ASN A 62 -9.12 17.75 -4.83
N ALA A 63 -10.41 18.09 -4.82
CA ALA A 63 -11.46 17.26 -4.22
C ALA A 63 -11.59 15.91 -4.95
N GLN A 64 -11.47 15.91 -6.29
CA GLN A 64 -11.52 14.67 -7.05
C GLN A 64 -10.31 13.75 -6.76
N LEU A 65 -9.12 14.31 -6.53
CA LEU A 65 -7.93 13.50 -6.21
C LEU A 65 -8.03 12.86 -4.81
N THR A 66 -8.51 13.59 -3.81
CA THR A 66 -8.70 13.03 -2.46
C THR A 66 -9.78 11.94 -2.47
N THR A 67 -10.89 12.16 -3.18
CA THR A 67 -11.93 11.13 -3.37
C THR A 67 -11.39 9.90 -4.11
N ASN A 68 -10.54 10.07 -5.13
CA ASN A 68 -9.93 8.95 -5.85
C ASN A 68 -8.95 8.14 -4.97
N LEU A 69 -8.18 8.81 -4.10
CA LEU A 69 -7.29 8.13 -3.16
C LEU A 69 -8.09 7.34 -2.11
N GLN A 70 -9.12 7.96 -1.53
CA GLN A 70 -10.01 7.32 -0.56
C GLN A 70 -10.76 6.13 -1.19
N GLN A 71 -11.23 6.26 -2.43
CA GLN A 71 -11.90 5.16 -3.13
C GLN A 71 -10.95 3.99 -3.38
N ARG A 72 -9.71 4.26 -3.78
CA ARG A 72 -8.68 3.23 -3.96
C ARG A 72 -8.36 2.51 -2.66
N GLU A 73 -8.29 3.24 -1.55
CA GLU A 73 -8.05 2.68 -0.21
C GLU A 73 -9.20 1.77 0.22
N ILE A 74 -10.46 2.18 0.02
CA ILE A 74 -11.64 1.34 0.27
C ILE A 74 -11.60 0.05 -0.56
N ASP A 75 -11.22 0.14 -1.83
CA ASP A 75 -11.16 -1.01 -2.72
C ASP A 75 -10.02 -1.98 -2.33
N LEU A 76 -8.90 -1.47 -1.81
CA LEU A 76 -7.83 -2.28 -1.25
C LEU A 76 -8.31 -3.02 0.00
N TYR A 77 -8.94 -2.33 0.95
CA TYR A 77 -9.47 -2.96 2.16
C TYR A 77 -10.48 -4.07 1.86
N LYS A 78 -11.35 -3.89 0.85
CA LYS A 78 -12.29 -4.94 0.43
C LYS A 78 -11.57 -6.17 -0.12
N LYS A 79 -10.56 -5.98 -0.97
CA LYS A 79 -9.77 -7.07 -1.55
C LYS A 79 -8.97 -7.81 -0.48
N GLU A 80 -8.37 -7.10 0.46
CA GLU A 80 -7.64 -7.70 1.59
C GLU A 80 -8.57 -8.53 2.47
N LYS A 81 -9.77 -8.02 2.78
CA LYS A 81 -10.78 -8.78 3.52
C LYS A 81 -11.18 -10.07 2.79
N GLU A 82 -11.49 -9.97 1.50
CA GLU A 82 -11.90 -11.12 0.69
C GLU A 82 -10.78 -12.17 0.59
N LEU A 83 -9.53 -11.73 0.50
CA LEU A 83 -8.37 -12.60 0.48
C LEU A 83 -8.21 -13.33 1.82
N ALA A 84 -8.29 -12.60 2.95
CA ALA A 84 -8.20 -13.17 4.29
C ALA A 84 -9.30 -14.20 4.56
N GLU A 85 -10.53 -13.95 4.09
CA GLU A 85 -11.64 -14.91 4.20
C GLU A 85 -11.39 -16.18 3.38
N ARG A 86 -10.83 -16.07 2.18
CA ARG A 86 -10.43 -17.25 1.38
C ARG A 86 -9.31 -18.04 2.03
N GLU A 87 -8.28 -17.36 2.53
CA GLU A 87 -7.16 -18.00 3.22
C GLU A 87 -7.63 -18.74 4.47
N LEU A 88 -8.56 -18.14 5.24
CA LEU A 88 -9.18 -18.80 6.38
C LEU A 88 -9.98 -20.04 5.98
N ALA A 89 -10.74 -19.97 4.89
CA ALA A 89 -11.50 -21.11 4.38
C ALA A 89 -10.57 -22.26 3.95
N LEU A 90 -9.47 -21.95 3.26
CA LEU A 90 -8.47 -22.93 2.87
C LEU A 90 -7.80 -23.58 4.08
N ALA A 91 -7.41 -22.78 5.09
CA ALA A 91 -6.80 -23.30 6.30
C ALA A 91 -7.74 -24.25 7.07
N ARG A 92 -9.04 -23.93 7.13
CA ARG A 92 -10.05 -24.82 7.73
C ARG A 92 -10.19 -26.12 6.97
N LEU A 93 -10.26 -26.05 5.64
CA LEU A 93 -10.35 -27.24 4.79
C LEU A 93 -9.10 -28.11 4.92
N GLU A 94 -7.92 -27.50 4.97
CA GLU A 94 -6.66 -28.22 5.16
C GLU A 94 -6.63 -28.97 6.50
N ILE A 95 -7.08 -28.32 7.58
CA ILE A 95 -7.23 -28.97 8.89
C ILE A 95 -8.21 -30.14 8.82
N GLU A 96 -9.37 -29.96 8.19
CA GLU A 96 -10.40 -31.00 8.06
C GLU A 96 -9.86 -32.22 7.28
N VAL A 97 -9.15 -31.99 6.19
CA VAL A 97 -8.52 -33.05 5.40
C VAL A 97 -7.44 -33.79 6.22
N MET A 98 -6.61 -33.07 6.97
CA MET A 98 -5.62 -33.69 7.85
C MET A 98 -6.29 -34.53 8.94
N GLN A 99 -7.36 -34.04 9.56
CA GLN A 99 -8.12 -34.77 10.57
C GLN A 99 -8.79 -36.02 9.98
N MET A 100 -9.37 -35.93 8.78
CA MET A 100 -9.98 -37.07 8.11
C MET A 100 -8.94 -38.14 7.77
N ARG A 101 -7.75 -37.76 7.28
CA ARG A 101 -6.64 -38.69 7.03
C ARG A 101 -6.22 -39.43 8.29
N LEU A 102 -6.06 -38.71 9.40
CA LEU A 102 -5.71 -39.30 10.69
C LEU A 102 -6.81 -40.25 11.20
N GLN A 103 -8.08 -39.93 11.01
CA GLN A 103 -9.19 -40.82 11.38
C GLN A 103 -9.23 -42.09 10.52
N THR A 104 -9.00 -42.00 9.21
CA THR A 104 -8.94 -43.18 8.34
C THR A 104 -7.77 -44.12 8.68
N GLU A 105 -6.63 -43.57 9.08
CA GLU A 105 -5.48 -44.35 9.54
C GLU A 105 -5.77 -45.06 10.88
N GLN A 106 -6.53 -44.43 11.78
CA GLN A 106 -6.91 -45.00 13.08
C GLN A 106 -7.99 -46.10 12.97
N VAL A 107 -8.94 -45.99 12.03
CA VAL A 107 -9.98 -47.01 11.79
C VAL A 107 -9.40 -48.27 11.12
N GLY A 108 -8.31 -48.14 10.34
CA GLY A 108 -7.59 -49.29 9.77
C GLY A 108 -6.78 -50.12 10.78
N GLY A 109 -6.45 -49.57 11.95
CA GLY A 109 -5.61 -50.22 12.96
C GLY A 109 -6.35 -50.97 14.07
N SER A 110 -7.68 -50.90 14.12
CA SER A 110 -8.50 -51.42 15.23
C SER A 110 -9.33 -52.67 14.90
N GLY A 111 -9.26 -53.19 13.65
CA GLY A 111 -10.01 -54.36 13.19
C GLY A 111 -9.36 -55.74 13.40
N GLU A 112 -8.08 -55.83 13.76
CA GLU A 112 -7.31 -57.11 13.72
C GLU A 112 -6.96 -57.74 15.09
N ARG A 113 -7.68 -57.43 16.18
CA ARG A 113 -7.34 -57.96 17.52
C ARG A 113 -8.36 -58.89 18.17
N GLN A 114 -9.30 -59.47 17.41
CA GLN A 114 -10.25 -60.44 17.97
C GLN A 114 -10.36 -61.72 17.15
N ALA A 115 -9.27 -62.49 17.03
CA ALA A 115 -9.35 -63.87 16.53
C ALA A 115 -8.11 -64.71 16.88
N PHE A 116 -7.69 -64.81 18.16
CA PHE A 116 -6.95 -66.01 18.59
C PHE A 116 -6.85 -66.11 20.13
N ASN A 117 -7.73 -66.91 20.73
CA ASN A 117 -7.45 -67.68 21.95
C ASN A 117 -8.59 -68.71 22.09
N ALA A 118 -8.34 -69.87 21.50
CA ALA A 118 -9.03 -71.12 21.75
C ALA A 118 -8.02 -72.10 22.36
#